data_AF-A0A1Z4EPF8-F1
#
_entry.id   AF-A0A1Z4EPF8-F1
#
_cell.length_a   1.000
_cell.length_b   1.000
_cell.length_c   1.000
_cell.angle_alpha   90.00
_cell.angle_beta   90.00
_cell.angle_gamma   90.00
#
_symmetry.space_group_name_H-M   'P 1'
#
loop_
_entity.id
_entity.type
_entity.pdbx_description
1 polymer ?
#
loop_
_entity_poly.entity_id
_entity_poly.type
_entity_poly.pdbx_seq_one_letter_code
_entity_poly.pdbx_strand_id
1 'polypeptide(L)'
;MWWPAIGGLIIGVGGLVEPRALGVGYNVIGLLLSGHAGLSLIVGILMVKTAIWALSLGSGTSGGVFAPVFMIGSALGAFVGHWFPHVFPGFWAMLGLAAVVCGIMRAPLTAIMFTLELTRAWPAMLPVIVATVTAYVISVLLLARSVLTEKIARSGMHLTRDYTTDPLEAFLVAEVVHPGPSPTPAAGTISAQATLRHAANVFAESEGRPLRVLSPEGADKGHLLMTDLLTARLHDFNEDTERTRHLIPYFPRPPRTAVRRWASARRNGRASRP
;
A
#
# COMPACT_ATOMS: atom_id res chain seq x y z
N MET A 1 -25.90 4.89 -11.62
CA MET A 1 -24.67 5.20 -10.86
C MET A 1 -24.62 6.71 -10.64
N TRP A 2 -25.15 7.21 -9.52
CA TRP A 2 -25.30 8.67 -9.27
C TRP A 2 -24.18 9.23 -8.38
N TRP A 3 -23.26 8.38 -7.95
CA TRP A 3 -22.13 8.72 -7.10
C TRP A 3 -21.28 9.90 -7.62
N PRO A 4 -20.98 10.02 -8.92
CA PRO A 4 -20.25 11.19 -9.43
C PRO A 4 -21.05 12.48 -9.37
N ALA A 5 -22.38 12.43 -9.56
CA ALA A 5 -23.25 13.59 -9.48
C ALA A 5 -23.38 14.11 -8.04
N ILE A 6 -23.45 13.20 -7.06
CA ILE A 6 -23.44 13.54 -5.63
C ILE A 6 -22.08 14.15 -5.25
N GLY A 7 -20.97 13.57 -5.74
CA GLY A 7 -19.64 14.15 -5.56
C GLY A 7 -19.55 15.57 -6.11
N GLY A 8 -20.04 15.80 -7.34
CA GLY A 8 -20.09 17.12 -7.96
C GLY A 8 -20.95 18.14 -7.20
N LEU A 9 -22.12 17.73 -6.69
CA LEU A 9 -22.98 18.58 -5.87
C LEU A 9 -22.26 19.02 -4.59
N ILE A 10 -21.59 18.10 -3.89
CA ILE A 10 -20.86 18.39 -2.66
C ILE A 10 -19.66 19.31 -2.94
N ILE A 11 -18.92 19.07 -4.02
CA ILE A 11 -17.82 19.95 -4.45
C ILE A 11 -18.36 21.36 -4.73
N GLY A 12 -19.51 21.46 -5.41
CA GLY A 12 -20.19 22.73 -5.68
C GLY A 12 -20.61 23.47 -4.42
N VAL A 13 -21.27 22.79 -3.48
CA VAL A 13 -21.71 23.38 -2.20
C VAL A 13 -20.52 23.80 -1.35
N GLY A 14 -19.49 22.96 -1.23
CA GLY A 14 -18.27 23.30 -0.49
C GLY A 14 -17.53 24.49 -1.10
N GLY A 15 -17.56 24.63 -2.42
CA GLY A 15 -17.01 25.76 -3.14
C GLY A 15 -17.77 27.08 -2.98
N LEU A 16 -19.06 27.04 -2.64
CA LEU A 16 -19.82 28.23 -2.28
C LEU A 16 -19.42 28.77 -0.89
N VAL A 17 -19.01 27.89 0.03
CA VAL A 17 -18.57 28.27 1.38
C VAL A 17 -17.15 28.85 1.34
N GLU A 18 -16.23 28.20 0.63
CA GLU A 18 -14.85 28.69 0.46
C GLU A 18 -14.46 28.62 -1.03
N PRO A 19 -14.67 29.70 -1.80
CA PRO A 19 -14.32 29.74 -3.22
C PRO A 19 -12.84 29.48 -3.49
N ARG A 20 -11.96 29.79 -2.51
CA ARG A 20 -10.52 29.56 -2.63
C ARG A 20 -10.13 28.08 -2.47
N ALA A 21 -11.06 27.24 -2.02
CA ALA A 21 -10.90 25.78 -2.02
C ALA A 21 -11.15 25.17 -3.41
N LEU A 22 -11.86 25.89 -4.31
CA LEU A 22 -12.07 25.49 -5.69
C LEU A 22 -10.81 25.72 -6.54
N GLY A 23 -10.56 24.80 -7.48
CA GLY A 23 -9.39 24.83 -8.35
C GLY A 23 -8.15 24.14 -7.77
N VAL A 24 -7.02 24.35 -8.44
CA VAL A 24 -5.76 23.62 -8.14
C VAL A 24 -5.11 24.09 -6.83
N GLY A 25 -5.37 25.33 -6.41
CA GLY A 25 -4.95 25.83 -5.09
C GLY A 25 -3.51 26.35 -5.02
N TYR A 26 -2.79 26.49 -6.15
CA TYR A 26 -1.39 26.97 -6.15
C TYR A 26 -1.21 28.34 -5.50
N ASN A 27 -2.13 29.29 -5.73
CA ASN A 27 -2.09 30.60 -5.09
C ASN A 27 -2.17 30.49 -3.56
N VAL A 28 -2.96 29.54 -3.07
CA VAL A 28 -3.17 29.32 -1.65
C VAL A 28 -1.98 28.62 -1.01
N ILE A 29 -1.39 27.63 -1.71
CA ILE A 29 -0.14 27.01 -1.30
C ILE A 29 0.96 28.09 -1.21
N GLY A 30 1.05 28.99 -2.19
CA GLY A 30 1.98 30.11 -2.16
C GLY A 30 1.74 31.07 -0.98
N LEU A 31 0.49 31.40 -0.66
CA LEU A 31 0.15 32.21 0.53
C LEU A 31 0.55 31.53 1.84
N LEU A 32 0.33 30.22 1.95
CA LEU A 32 0.72 29.43 3.13
C LEU A 32 2.24 29.36 3.28
N LEU A 33 2.96 29.08 2.18
CA LEU A 33 4.43 28.97 2.16
C LEU A 33 5.15 30.32 2.27
N SER A 34 4.48 31.42 1.92
CA SER A 34 5.01 32.77 2.14
C SER A 34 4.67 33.32 3.53
N GLY A 35 3.86 32.62 4.32
CA GLY A 35 3.43 33.06 5.66
C GLY A 35 2.40 34.20 5.66
N HIS A 36 1.83 34.57 4.51
CA HIS A 36 0.81 35.62 4.40
C HIS A 36 -0.64 35.10 4.51
N ALA A 37 -0.80 33.82 4.84
CA ALA A 37 -2.11 33.22 5.04
C ALA A 37 -2.68 33.59 6.42
N GLY A 38 -3.88 34.20 6.43
CA GLY A 38 -4.61 34.46 7.66
C GLY A 38 -5.16 33.17 8.29
N LEU A 39 -5.39 33.18 9.61
CA LEU A 39 -5.91 32.03 10.36
C LEU A 39 -7.26 31.52 9.81
N SER A 40 -8.15 32.44 9.40
CA SER A 40 -9.44 32.11 8.78
C SER A 40 -9.26 31.28 7.50
N LEU A 41 -8.31 31.67 6.64
CA LEU A 41 -7.97 30.96 5.42
C LEU A 41 -7.43 29.57 5.74
N ILE A 42 -6.51 29.46 6.71
CA ILE A 42 -5.89 28.19 7.12
C ILE A 42 -6.97 27.19 7.58
N VAL A 43 -7.84 27.61 8.49
CA VAL A 43 -8.91 26.76 9.04
C VAL A 43 -9.95 26.42 7.98
N GLY A 44 -10.34 27.40 7.15
CA GLY A 44 -11.29 27.20 6.05
C GLY A 44 -10.81 26.13 5.06
N ILE A 45 -9.53 26.19 4.68
CA ILE A 45 -8.91 25.18 3.82
C ILE A 45 -8.88 23.82 4.50
N LEU A 46 -8.41 23.75 5.75
CA LEU A 46 -8.23 22.48 6.46
C LEU A 46 -9.55 21.72 6.60
N MET A 47 -10.67 22.42 6.84
CA MET A 47 -11.99 21.82 6.96
C MET A 47 -12.61 21.53 5.59
N VAL A 48 -12.71 22.56 4.74
CA VAL A 48 -13.48 22.48 3.48
C VAL A 48 -12.73 21.66 2.43
N LYS A 49 -11.44 21.90 2.21
CA LYS A 49 -10.65 21.18 1.19
C LYS A 49 -10.54 19.70 1.52
N THR A 50 -10.31 19.37 2.79
CA THR A 50 -10.22 17.97 3.25
C THR A 50 -11.54 17.23 3.04
N ALA A 51 -12.66 17.85 3.40
CA ALA A 51 -13.99 17.27 3.18
C ALA A 51 -14.30 17.07 1.68
N ILE A 52 -14.10 18.10 0.86
CA ILE A 52 -14.31 18.05 -0.59
C ILE A 52 -13.45 16.94 -1.22
N TRP A 53 -12.17 16.88 -0.87
CA TRP A 53 -11.23 15.93 -1.44
C TRP A 53 -11.53 14.49 -1.01
N ALA A 54 -11.85 14.24 0.26
CA ALA A 54 -12.21 12.92 0.76
C ALA A 54 -13.49 12.39 0.08
N LEU A 55 -14.50 13.25 -0.07
CA LEU A 55 -15.77 12.89 -0.71
C LEU A 55 -15.61 12.71 -2.23
N SER A 56 -14.80 13.53 -2.88
CA SER A 56 -14.45 13.37 -4.30
C SER A 56 -13.73 12.04 -4.53
N LEU A 57 -12.69 11.72 -3.76
CA LEU A 57 -12.00 10.42 -3.86
C LEU A 57 -12.94 9.24 -3.60
N GLY A 58 -13.84 9.35 -2.61
CA GLY A 58 -14.84 8.33 -2.30
C GLY A 58 -15.88 8.12 -3.41
N SER A 59 -16.20 9.16 -4.18
CA SER A 59 -17.17 9.11 -5.29
C SER A 59 -16.63 8.44 -6.57
N GLY A 60 -15.33 8.17 -6.63
CA GLY A 60 -14.67 7.55 -7.79
C GLY A 60 -14.30 8.51 -8.91
N THR A 61 -14.42 9.83 -8.70
CA THR A 61 -13.97 10.84 -9.66
C THR A 61 -12.44 10.82 -9.81
N SER A 62 -11.92 10.87 -11.03
CA SER A 62 -10.48 10.92 -11.29
C SER A 62 -9.95 12.35 -11.14
N GLY A 63 -9.46 12.68 -9.95
CA GLY A 63 -8.80 13.96 -9.65
C GLY A 63 -7.34 13.76 -9.24
N GLY A 64 -6.52 14.79 -9.43
CA GLY A 64 -5.13 14.81 -8.95
C GLY A 64 -5.07 14.79 -7.42
N VAL A 65 -4.21 13.94 -6.86
CA VAL A 65 -4.09 13.70 -5.41
C VAL A 65 -3.08 14.67 -4.77
N PHE A 66 -2.07 15.11 -5.53
CA PHE A 66 -0.94 15.89 -5.02
C PHE A 66 -1.31 17.30 -4.56
N ALA A 67 -1.99 18.09 -5.39
CA ALA A 67 -2.28 19.49 -5.06
C ALA A 67 -3.17 19.65 -3.80
N PRO A 68 -4.25 18.87 -3.61
CA PRO A 68 -5.01 18.88 -2.36
C PRO A 68 -4.16 18.50 -1.15
N VAL A 69 -3.30 17.49 -1.28
CA VAL A 69 -2.40 17.03 -0.22
C VAL A 69 -1.40 18.12 0.18
N PHE A 70 -0.79 18.81 -0.78
CA PHE A 70 0.11 19.93 -0.49
C PHE A 70 -0.60 21.05 0.25
N MET A 71 -1.79 21.41 -0.22
CA MET A 71 -2.60 22.47 0.38
C MET A 71 -3.01 22.14 1.82
N ILE A 72 -3.49 20.91 2.06
CA ILE A 72 -3.88 20.43 3.39
C ILE A 72 -2.65 20.34 4.31
N GLY A 73 -1.53 19.79 3.82
CA GLY A 73 -0.29 19.68 4.60
C GLY A 73 0.29 21.04 4.97
N SER A 74 0.33 21.98 4.03
CA SER A 74 0.74 23.36 4.30
C SER A 74 -0.18 24.07 5.28
N ALA A 75 -1.49 23.91 5.15
CA ALA A 75 -2.46 24.49 6.07
C ALA A 75 -2.31 23.91 7.47
N LEU A 76 -2.16 22.59 7.60
CA LEU A 76 -1.95 21.92 8.89
C LEU A 76 -0.66 22.40 9.55
N GLY A 77 0.43 22.48 8.80
CA GLY A 77 1.71 23.01 9.28
C GLY A 77 1.60 24.47 9.72
N ALA A 78 0.96 25.32 8.91
CA ALA A 78 0.73 26.73 9.25
C ALA A 78 -0.12 26.89 10.51
N PHE A 79 -1.16 26.05 10.67
CA PHE A 79 -2.02 26.04 11.83
C PHE A 79 -1.22 25.70 13.09
N VAL A 80 -0.52 24.57 13.08
CA VAL A 80 0.32 24.12 14.20
C VAL A 80 1.41 25.14 14.52
N GLY A 81 1.95 25.82 13.52
CA GLY A 81 2.95 26.89 13.66
C GLY A 81 2.51 28.08 14.51
N HIS A 82 1.22 28.25 14.81
CA HIS A 82 0.74 29.31 15.72
C HIS A 82 1.15 29.09 17.18
N TRP A 83 1.42 27.84 17.59
CA TRP A 83 1.85 27.49 18.94
C TRP A 83 3.37 27.31 19.06
N PHE A 84 4.10 27.39 17.96
CA PHE A 84 5.53 27.17 17.91
C PHE A 84 6.30 28.48 17.64
N PRO A 85 7.60 28.54 17.95
CA PRO A 85 8.39 29.73 17.72
C PRO A 85 8.44 30.09 16.23
N HIS A 86 8.42 31.39 15.94
CA HIS A 86 8.61 31.91 14.61
C HIS A 86 10.07 31.74 14.17
N VAL A 87 10.30 31.14 13.00
CA VAL A 87 11.65 30.97 12.42
C VAL A 87 11.79 31.85 11.18
N PHE A 88 10.94 31.61 10.17
CA PHE A 88 10.75 32.50 9.04
C PHE A 88 9.31 32.31 8.48
N PRO A 89 8.80 33.26 7.68
CA PRO A 89 7.44 33.16 7.13
C PRO A 89 7.23 31.86 6.34
N GLY A 90 6.20 31.09 6.71
CA GLY A 90 5.86 29.83 6.04
C GLY A 90 6.73 28.62 6.40
N PHE A 91 7.68 28.74 7.34
CA PHE A 91 8.51 27.62 7.81
C PHE A 91 7.68 26.40 8.25
N TRP A 92 6.71 26.62 9.15
CA TRP A 92 5.86 25.54 9.67
C TRP A 92 4.93 24.96 8.60
N ALA A 93 4.45 25.80 7.68
CA ALA A 93 3.65 25.36 6.53
C ALA A 93 4.46 24.43 5.62
N MET A 94 5.73 24.74 5.37
CA MET A 94 6.62 23.90 4.59
C MET A 94 6.89 22.55 5.27
N LEU A 95 7.14 22.54 6.58
CA LEU A 95 7.33 21.29 7.33
C LEU A 95 6.07 20.42 7.30
N GLY A 96 4.89 21.01 7.49
CA GLY A 96 3.62 20.30 7.40
C GLY A 96 3.36 19.72 6.01
N LEU A 97 3.68 20.46 4.94
CA LEU A 97 3.62 19.95 3.57
C LEU A 97 4.50 18.72 3.40
N ALA A 98 5.79 18.82 3.77
CA ALA A 98 6.73 17.71 3.62
C ALA A 98 6.28 16.47 4.40
N ALA A 99 5.90 16.67 5.67
CA ALA A 99 5.46 15.61 6.58
C ALA A 99 4.21 14.88 6.06
N VAL A 100 3.18 15.62 5.64
CA VAL A 100 1.92 15.01 5.15
C VAL A 100 2.13 14.28 3.82
N VAL A 101 2.90 14.85 2.90
CA VAL A 101 3.26 14.20 1.63
C VAL A 101 4.01 12.89 1.88
N CYS A 102 5.00 12.93 2.77
CA CYS A 102 5.75 11.75 3.16
C CYS A 102 4.85 10.68 3.80
N GLY A 103 3.99 11.08 4.75
CA GLY A 103 3.09 10.16 5.44
C GLY A 103 2.12 9.43 4.50
N ILE A 104 1.60 10.13 3.49
CA ILE A 104 0.67 9.59 2.50
C ILE A 104 1.38 8.66 1.49
N MET A 105 2.53 9.08 0.98
CA MET A 105 3.24 8.34 -0.08
C MET A 105 4.17 7.26 0.46
N ARG A 106 4.60 7.36 1.73
CA ARG A 106 5.67 6.57 2.32
C ARG A 106 6.98 6.63 1.52
N ALA A 107 7.29 7.82 1.00
CA ALA A 107 8.48 8.08 0.19
C ALA A 107 9.26 9.28 0.76
N PRO A 108 10.10 9.08 1.80
CA PRO A 108 10.77 10.18 2.50
C PRO A 108 11.69 10.99 1.60
N LEU A 109 12.57 10.35 0.83
CA LEU A 109 13.50 11.04 -0.08
C LEU A 109 12.75 11.90 -1.11
N THR A 110 11.68 11.37 -1.69
CA THR A 110 10.85 12.10 -2.65
C THR A 110 10.18 13.30 -2.00
N ALA A 111 9.60 13.14 -0.81
CA ALA A 111 8.94 14.23 -0.10
C ALA A 111 9.92 15.36 0.29
N ILE A 112 11.12 15.00 0.74
CA ILE A 112 12.19 15.96 1.08
C ILE A 112 12.61 16.73 -0.17
N MET A 113 13.04 16.04 -1.22
CA MET A 113 13.53 16.68 -2.45
C MET A 113 12.45 17.54 -3.10
N PHE A 114 11.22 17.01 -3.19
CA PHE A 114 10.10 17.74 -3.77
C PHE A 114 9.80 19.02 -2.99
N THR A 115 9.78 18.96 -1.66
CA THR A 115 9.49 20.14 -0.84
C THR A 115 10.59 21.20 -0.97
N LEU A 116 11.87 20.80 -0.93
CA LEU A 116 13.00 21.71 -1.03
C LEU A 116 13.10 22.37 -2.40
N GLU A 117 12.84 21.64 -3.48
CA GLU A 117 12.81 22.21 -4.83
C GLU A 117 11.64 23.17 -5.02
N LEU A 118 10.46 22.82 -4.49
CA LEU A 118 9.26 23.65 -4.57
C LEU A 118 9.43 24.99 -3.82
N THR A 119 10.03 24.96 -2.63
CA THR A 119 10.18 26.15 -1.78
C THR A 119 11.49 26.89 -1.98
N ARG A 120 12.47 26.24 -2.64
CA ARG A 120 13.86 26.70 -2.76
C ARG A 120 14.54 27.02 -1.42
N ALA A 121 14.01 26.49 -0.31
CA ALA A 121 14.46 26.79 1.05
C ALA A 121 15.51 25.78 1.54
N TRP A 122 16.64 25.68 0.84
CA TRP A 122 17.76 24.80 1.19
C TRP A 122 18.27 24.92 2.63
N PRO A 123 18.31 26.11 3.27
CA PRO A 123 18.72 26.23 4.67
C PRO A 123 17.83 25.44 5.64
N ALA A 124 16.60 25.13 5.26
CA ALA A 124 15.65 24.37 6.08
C ALA A 124 15.69 22.85 5.82
N MET A 125 16.70 22.36 5.09
CA MET A 125 16.84 20.94 4.76
C MET A 125 16.81 20.04 6.01
N LEU A 126 17.57 20.38 7.05
CA LEU A 126 17.66 19.55 8.26
C LEU A 126 16.29 19.42 8.96
N PRO A 127 15.55 20.52 9.26
CA PRO A 127 14.17 20.43 9.75
C PRO A 127 13.22 19.62 8.87
N VAL A 128 13.30 19.76 7.53
CA VAL A 128 12.45 19.02 6.60
C VAL A 128 12.74 17.51 6.67
N ILE A 129 14.02 17.13 6.75
CA ILE A 129 14.41 15.72 6.91
C ILE A 129 13.83 15.16 8.21
N VAL A 130 13.98 15.88 9.34
CA VAL A 130 13.45 15.43 10.62
C VAL A 130 11.93 15.26 10.55
N ALA A 131 11.20 16.27 10.09
CA ALA A 131 9.74 16.22 10.00
C ALA A 131 9.23 15.07 9.09
N THR A 132 9.88 14.86 7.94
CA THR A 132 9.51 13.80 6.99
C THR A 132 9.83 12.41 7.53
N VAL A 133 10.99 12.20 8.15
CA VAL A 133 11.36 10.91 8.76
C VAL A 133 10.44 10.58 9.93
N THR A 134 10.14 11.55 10.80
CA THR A 134 9.18 11.33 11.90
C THR A 134 7.80 10.97 11.36
N ALA A 135 7.30 11.67 10.34
CA ALA A 135 6.03 11.36 9.71
C ALA A 135 6.03 9.97 9.04
N TYR A 136 7.15 9.58 8.41
CA TYR A 136 7.33 8.26 7.83
C TYR A 136 7.25 7.15 8.89
N VAL A 137 8.00 7.30 9.99
CA VAL A 137 8.01 6.34 11.10
C VAL A 137 6.60 6.18 11.68
N ILE A 138 5.92 7.30 11.98
CA ILE A 138 4.54 7.27 12.49
C ILE A 138 3.60 6.61 11.47
N SER A 139 3.72 6.94 10.18
CA SER A 139 2.89 6.33 9.12
C SER A 139 3.09 4.82 9.05
N VAL A 140 4.33 4.33 9.14
CA VAL A 140 4.64 2.89 9.08
C VAL A 140 4.17 2.16 10.35
N LEU A 141 4.24 2.79 11.52
CA LEU A 141 3.80 2.19 12.78
C LEU A 141 2.27 2.14 12.92
N LEU A 142 1.56 3.17 12.47
CA LEU A 142 0.11 3.28 12.65
C LEU A 142 -0.72 2.71 11.51
N LEU A 143 -0.23 2.79 10.27
CA LEU A 143 -0.95 2.29 9.11
C LEU A 143 -0.31 0.99 8.62
N ALA A 144 -1.10 0.03 8.15
CA ALA A 144 -0.55 -1.16 7.49
C ALA A 144 -0.09 -0.84 6.05
N ARG A 145 -0.84 0.01 5.33
CA ARG A 145 -0.64 0.30 3.90
C ARG A 145 -0.70 1.80 3.61
N SER A 146 -0.07 2.24 2.52
CA SER A 146 -0.12 3.63 2.05
C SER A 146 -1.43 3.90 1.31
N VAL A 147 -1.89 5.15 1.32
CA VAL A 147 -3.11 5.59 0.61
C VAL A 147 -3.06 5.27 -0.88
N LEU A 148 -1.87 5.33 -1.48
CA LEU A 148 -1.68 5.07 -2.91
C LEU A 148 -1.78 3.57 -3.26
N THR A 149 -1.40 2.69 -2.33
CA THR A 149 -1.45 1.23 -2.53
C THR A 149 -2.77 0.60 -2.08
N GLU A 150 -3.53 1.25 -1.19
CA GLU A 150 -4.81 0.77 -0.69
C GLU A 150 -5.86 0.56 -1.80
N LYS A 151 -5.89 1.45 -2.80
CA LYS A 151 -6.82 1.31 -3.94
C LYS A 151 -6.49 0.11 -4.82
N ILE A 152 -5.21 -0.27 -4.91
CA ILE A 152 -4.74 -1.44 -5.66
C ILE A 152 -4.98 -2.72 -4.85
N ALA A 153 -4.77 -2.69 -3.53
CA ALA A 153 -5.10 -3.81 -2.66
C ALA A 153 -6.60 -4.15 -2.70
N ARG A 154 -7.49 -3.13 -2.69
CA ARG A 154 -8.94 -3.32 -2.80
C ARG A 154 -9.41 -3.82 -4.18
N SER A 155 -8.61 -3.67 -5.24
CA SER A 155 -8.97 -4.17 -6.58
C SER A 155 -8.67 -5.67 -6.78
N GLY A 156 -8.20 -6.37 -5.74
CA GLY A 156 -7.99 -7.82 -5.74
C GLY A 156 -6.67 -8.27 -6.35
N MET A 157 -5.87 -7.34 -6.88
CA MET A 157 -4.48 -7.61 -7.22
C MET A 157 -3.63 -7.42 -5.97
N HIS A 158 -3.31 -8.53 -5.30
CA HIS A 158 -2.26 -8.51 -4.28
C HIS A 158 -0.96 -8.18 -5.02
N LEU A 159 -0.45 -6.95 -4.88
CA LEU A 159 0.92 -6.67 -5.24
C LEU A 159 1.79 -7.47 -4.27
N THR A 160 2.45 -8.52 -4.77
CA THR A 160 3.58 -9.18 -4.12
C THR A 160 4.71 -8.16 -3.99
N ARG A 161 4.58 -7.27 -3.01
CA ARG A 161 5.61 -6.31 -2.62
C ARG A 161 5.44 -5.89 -1.17
N ASP A 162 5.08 -6.85 -0.33
CA ASP A 162 5.65 -6.84 1.00
C ASP A 162 7.07 -7.40 0.86
N TYR A 163 8.01 -6.91 1.68
CA TYR A 163 9.39 -7.40 1.80
C TYR A 163 9.43 -8.84 2.35
N THR A 164 8.55 -9.70 1.85
CA THR A 164 8.41 -11.11 2.16
C THR A 164 9.01 -11.85 0.99
N THR A 165 10.13 -12.53 1.22
CA THR A 165 10.65 -13.55 0.31
C THR A 165 9.51 -14.52 -0.02
N ASP A 166 9.35 -14.92 -1.28
CA ASP A 166 8.39 -15.99 -1.59
C ASP A 166 8.73 -17.18 -0.70
N PRO A 167 7.80 -17.73 0.11
CA PRO A 167 8.13 -18.84 0.99
C PRO A 167 8.75 -20.01 0.22
N LEU A 168 8.40 -20.20 -1.06
CA LEU A 168 9.01 -21.24 -1.89
C LEU A 168 10.47 -20.92 -2.31
N GLU A 169 10.91 -19.67 -2.23
CA GLU A 169 12.31 -19.28 -2.39
C GLU A 169 13.13 -19.36 -1.10
N ALA A 170 12.46 -19.35 0.06
CA ALA A 170 13.13 -19.40 1.36
C ALA A 170 13.54 -20.83 1.77
N PHE A 171 12.77 -21.85 1.37
CA PHE A 171 13.02 -23.25 1.75
C PHE A 171 13.66 -24.07 0.62
N LEU A 172 14.51 -25.02 1.00
CA LEU A 172 15.17 -25.97 0.11
C LEU A 172 14.44 -27.30 0.03
N VAL A 173 14.60 -28.01 -1.10
CA VAL A 173 14.03 -29.36 -1.28
C VAL A 173 14.52 -30.34 -0.21
N ALA A 174 15.78 -30.21 0.22
CA ALA A 174 16.34 -31.05 1.29
C ALA A 174 15.58 -30.97 2.63
N GLU A 175 14.85 -29.88 2.89
CA GLU A 175 14.18 -29.64 4.18
C GLU A 175 12.80 -30.31 4.25
N VAL A 176 12.24 -30.72 3.10
CA VAL A 176 10.89 -31.31 3.00
C VAL A 176 10.89 -32.69 2.32
N VAL A 177 12.07 -33.25 2.05
CA VAL A 177 12.20 -34.57 1.39
C VAL A 177 11.74 -35.71 2.31
N HIS A 178 10.99 -36.66 1.76
CA HIS A 178 10.66 -37.90 2.45
C HIS A 178 11.72 -38.97 2.17
N PRO A 179 12.37 -39.54 3.20
CA PRO A 179 13.33 -40.61 3.02
C PRO A 179 12.62 -41.89 2.59
N GLY A 180 13.14 -42.55 1.55
CA GLY A 180 12.62 -43.83 1.05
C GLY A 180 11.95 -43.75 -0.33
N PRO A 181 11.55 -44.91 -0.88
CA PRO A 181 10.99 -44.99 -2.22
C PRO A 181 9.62 -44.31 -2.31
N SER A 182 9.39 -43.60 -3.42
CA SER A 182 8.12 -42.94 -3.69
C SER A 182 6.97 -43.95 -3.76
N PRO A 183 5.78 -43.63 -3.23
CA PRO A 183 4.59 -44.49 -3.34
C PRO A 183 4.08 -44.62 -4.78
N THR A 184 4.51 -43.73 -5.68
CA THR A 184 4.19 -43.76 -7.12
C THR A 184 5.44 -43.58 -7.97
N PRO A 185 5.45 -44.07 -9.24
CA PRO A 185 6.59 -43.91 -10.13
C PRO A 185 6.93 -42.43 -10.30
N ALA A 186 8.17 -42.07 -10.01
CA ALA A 186 8.61 -40.69 -10.13
C ALA A 186 8.69 -40.27 -11.60
N ALA A 187 8.19 -39.07 -11.90
CA ALA A 187 8.16 -38.53 -13.25
C ALA A 187 9.44 -37.77 -13.64
N GLY A 188 10.28 -37.43 -12.64
CA GLY A 188 11.50 -36.69 -12.85
C GLY A 188 12.41 -36.70 -11.63
N THR A 189 13.58 -36.06 -11.76
CA THR A 189 14.57 -35.89 -10.70
C THR A 189 14.80 -34.42 -10.39
N ILE A 190 15.12 -34.10 -9.14
CA ILE A 190 15.43 -32.74 -8.68
C ILE A 190 16.58 -32.76 -7.67
N SER A 191 17.41 -31.72 -7.66
CA SER A 191 18.49 -31.59 -6.69
C SER A 191 17.96 -31.24 -5.30
N ALA A 192 18.54 -31.84 -4.26
CA ALA A 192 18.28 -31.49 -2.86
C ALA A 192 18.62 -30.02 -2.53
N GLN A 193 19.52 -29.40 -3.30
CA GLN A 193 19.90 -27.98 -3.15
C GLN A 193 19.01 -27.02 -3.95
N ALA A 194 18.03 -27.53 -4.70
CA ALA A 194 17.08 -26.68 -5.39
C ALA A 194 16.11 -26.03 -4.39
N THR A 195 15.62 -24.84 -4.73
CA THR A 195 14.54 -24.19 -3.96
C THR A 195 13.21 -24.87 -4.22
N LEU A 196 12.26 -24.77 -3.28
CA LEU A 196 10.90 -25.27 -3.49
C LEU A 196 10.19 -24.56 -4.65
N ARG A 197 10.60 -23.33 -5.00
CA ARG A 197 10.10 -22.62 -6.20
C ARG A 197 10.51 -23.34 -7.47
N HIS A 198 11.74 -23.82 -7.54
CA HIS A 198 12.18 -24.64 -8.67
C HIS A 198 11.43 -25.98 -8.69
N ALA A 199 11.24 -26.61 -7.54
CA ALA A 199 10.43 -27.81 -7.43
C ALA A 199 9.00 -27.60 -7.94
N ALA A 200 8.35 -26.49 -7.61
CA ALA A 200 7.01 -26.15 -8.09
C ALA A 200 6.94 -26.05 -9.63
N ASN A 201 7.98 -25.49 -10.28
CA ASN A 201 8.05 -25.44 -11.75
C ASN A 201 8.18 -26.85 -12.35
N VAL A 202 9.05 -27.69 -11.76
CA VAL A 202 9.23 -29.07 -12.22
C VAL A 202 7.95 -29.89 -11.99
N PHE A 203 7.21 -29.64 -10.91
CA PHE A 203 5.88 -30.24 -10.68
C PHE A 203 4.86 -29.80 -11.73
N ALA A 204 4.89 -28.54 -12.17
CA ALA A 204 4.01 -28.06 -13.23
C ALA A 204 4.27 -28.78 -14.57
N GLU A 205 5.54 -29.04 -14.89
CA GLU A 205 5.94 -29.78 -16.11
C GLU A 205 5.65 -31.29 -16.01
N SER A 206 5.71 -31.85 -14.80
CA SER A 206 5.47 -33.28 -14.53
C SER A 206 4.02 -33.60 -14.13
N GLU A 207 3.08 -32.68 -14.36
CA GLU A 207 1.65 -32.83 -14.04
C GLU A 207 1.37 -33.18 -12.56
N GLY A 208 2.21 -32.71 -11.64
CA GLY A 208 2.06 -32.95 -10.20
C GLY A 208 2.45 -34.35 -9.73
N ARG A 209 3.14 -35.13 -10.56
CA ARG A 209 3.68 -36.45 -10.19
C ARG A 209 4.90 -36.32 -9.26
N PRO A 210 5.19 -37.34 -8.43
CA PRO A 210 6.31 -37.28 -7.49
C PRO A 210 7.66 -37.10 -8.20
N LEU A 211 8.57 -36.40 -7.53
CA LEU A 211 9.94 -36.17 -8.00
C LEU A 211 10.93 -36.93 -7.11
N ARG A 212 11.98 -37.50 -7.71
CA ARG A 212 13.10 -38.10 -6.96
C ARG A 212 14.11 -37.02 -6.60
N VAL A 213 14.53 -37.00 -5.34
CA VAL A 213 15.48 -36.02 -4.83
C VAL A 213 16.88 -36.63 -4.85
N LEU A 214 17.80 -35.99 -5.56
CA LEU A 214 19.19 -36.43 -5.68
C LEU A 214 20.12 -35.50 -4.90
N SER A 215 21.13 -36.10 -4.27
CA SER A 215 22.30 -35.37 -3.77
C SER A 215 23.07 -34.74 -4.95
N PRO A 216 23.86 -33.66 -4.72
CA PRO A 216 24.80 -33.17 -5.73
C PRO A 216 25.74 -34.26 -6.30
N GLU A 217 26.03 -35.30 -5.52
CA GLU A 217 26.84 -36.46 -5.88
C GLU A 217 26.05 -37.56 -6.62
N GLY A 218 24.77 -37.34 -6.91
CA GLY A 218 23.89 -38.30 -7.61
C GLY A 218 23.27 -39.39 -6.75
N ALA A 219 23.55 -39.42 -5.44
CA ALA A 219 22.91 -40.36 -4.51
C ALA A 219 21.41 -40.06 -4.32
N ASP A 220 20.58 -41.10 -4.30
CA ASP A 220 19.14 -40.98 -4.05
C ASP A 220 18.89 -40.63 -2.57
N LYS A 221 18.25 -39.49 -2.33
CA LYS A 221 17.88 -39.01 -0.99
C LYS A 221 16.41 -39.23 -0.65
N GLY A 222 15.60 -39.69 -1.61
CA GLY A 222 14.18 -39.95 -1.42
C GLY A 222 13.31 -39.28 -2.47
N HIS A 223 12.10 -38.87 -2.07
CA HIS A 223 11.12 -38.31 -2.99
C HIS A 223 10.41 -37.08 -2.42
N LEU A 224 9.84 -36.29 -3.33
CA LEU A 224 9.09 -35.09 -3.04
C LEU A 224 7.70 -35.20 -3.68
N LEU A 225 6.66 -34.85 -2.93
CA LEU A 225 5.26 -34.82 -3.35
C LEU A 225 4.78 -33.38 -3.52
N MET A 226 3.74 -33.17 -4.32
CA MET A 226 3.13 -31.85 -4.49
C MET A 226 2.57 -31.28 -3.17
N THR A 227 2.15 -32.15 -2.26
CA THR A 227 1.70 -31.78 -0.91
C THR A 227 2.80 -31.20 -0.05
N ASP A 228 4.06 -31.54 -0.31
CA ASP A 228 5.20 -31.06 0.47
C ASP A 228 5.48 -29.58 0.19
N LEU A 229 5.10 -29.08 -0.98
CA LEU A 229 5.09 -27.64 -1.26
C LEU A 229 4.13 -26.87 -0.35
N LEU A 230 3.09 -27.53 0.19
CA LEU A 230 2.14 -26.90 1.10
C LEU A 230 2.73 -26.69 2.49
N THR A 231 3.76 -27.46 2.89
CA THR A 231 4.41 -27.34 4.19
C THR A 231 5.06 -25.96 4.36
N ALA A 232 5.77 -25.50 3.33
CA ALA A 232 6.35 -24.15 3.30
C ALA A 232 5.27 -23.06 3.32
N ARG A 233 4.14 -23.28 2.65
CA ARG A 233 2.99 -22.35 2.66
C ARG A 233 2.23 -22.34 3.99
N LEU A 234 2.15 -23.46 4.69
CA LEU A 234 1.56 -23.59 6.01
C LEU A 234 2.40 -22.89 7.08
N HIS A 235 3.73 -22.99 6.97
CA HIS A 235 4.66 -22.30 7.87
C HIS A 235 4.51 -20.77 7.78
N ASP A 236 4.57 -20.22 6.55
CA ASP A 236 4.37 -18.80 6.27
C ASP A 236 2.99 -18.30 6.74
N PHE A 237 1.93 -19.08 6.50
CA PHE A 237 0.57 -18.74 6.95
C PHE A 237 0.45 -18.64 8.48
N ASN A 238 1.17 -19.49 9.22
CA ASN A 238 1.17 -19.46 10.68
C ASN A 238 1.93 -18.24 11.22
N GLU A 239 3.10 -17.91 10.66
CA GLU A 239 3.86 -16.71 11.05
C GLU A 239 3.07 -15.41 10.78
N ASP A 240 2.40 -15.31 9.62
CA ASP A 240 1.53 -14.17 9.29
C ASP A 240 0.34 -14.05 10.26
N THR A 241 -0.24 -15.19 10.66
CA THR A 241 -1.36 -15.22 11.62
C THR A 241 -0.91 -14.76 13.01
N GLU A 242 0.29 -15.13 13.45
CA GLU A 242 0.86 -14.69 14.72
C GLU A 242 1.22 -13.19 14.72
N ARG A 243 1.83 -12.68 13.64
CA ARG A 243 2.09 -11.24 13.48
C ARG A 243 0.82 -10.40 13.54
N THR A 244 -0.26 -10.89 12.93
CA THR A 244 -1.52 -10.15 12.86
C THR A 244 -2.26 -10.11 14.21
N ARG A 245 -2.11 -11.13 15.07
CA ARG A 245 -2.72 -11.18 16.40
C ARG A 245 -2.26 -10.06 17.34
N HIS A 246 -1.05 -9.53 17.16
CA HIS A 246 -0.51 -8.51 18.03
C HIS A 246 -0.90 -7.07 17.66
N LEU A 247 -1.48 -6.82 16.48
CA LEU A 247 -1.70 -5.45 15.99
C LEU A 247 -3.16 -5.09 15.65
N ILE A 248 -4.07 -6.05 15.42
CA ILE A 248 -5.48 -5.74 15.05
C ILE A 248 -6.45 -6.81 15.60
N PRO A 249 -7.56 -6.44 16.28
CA PRO A 249 -8.61 -7.40 16.61
C PRO A 249 -9.26 -7.97 15.33
N TYR A 250 -9.25 -9.29 15.24
CA TYR A 250 -9.73 -10.08 14.11
C TYR A 250 -11.17 -9.73 13.69
N PHE A 251 -11.36 -9.22 12.48
CA PHE A 251 -12.65 -9.24 11.80
C PHE A 251 -12.77 -10.55 10.99
N PRO A 252 -13.78 -11.41 11.26
CA PRO A 252 -13.96 -12.63 10.51
C PRO A 252 -14.20 -12.34 9.02
N ARG A 253 -13.43 -12.99 8.14
CA ARG A 253 -13.73 -12.98 6.70
C ARG A 253 -15.10 -13.64 6.47
N PRO A 254 -15.96 -13.09 5.60
CA PRO A 254 -17.23 -13.73 5.28
C PRO A 254 -16.98 -15.13 4.67
N PRO A 255 -17.83 -16.13 4.99
CA PRO A 255 -17.63 -17.50 4.58
C PRO A 255 -17.54 -17.66 3.05
N ARG A 256 -16.69 -18.61 2.61
CA ARG A 256 -16.36 -18.97 1.21
C ARG A 256 -17.56 -19.19 0.27
N THR A 257 -18.77 -19.34 0.81
CA THR A 257 -20.02 -19.45 0.04
C THR A 257 -20.35 -18.18 -0.76
N ALA A 258 -19.90 -17.01 -0.32
CA ALA A 258 -20.10 -15.73 -1.02
C ALA A 258 -19.28 -15.64 -2.33
N VAL A 259 -18.07 -16.20 -2.36
CA VAL A 259 -17.18 -16.15 -3.53
C VAL A 259 -17.67 -17.07 -4.65
N ARG A 260 -18.23 -18.26 -4.31
CA ARG A 260 -18.84 -19.16 -5.30
C ARG A 260 -20.09 -18.55 -5.95
N ARG A 261 -20.93 -17.85 -5.19
CA ARG A 261 -22.12 -17.16 -5.74
C ARG A 261 -21.75 -16.03 -6.71
N TRP A 262 -20.65 -15.32 -6.44
CA TRP A 262 -20.17 -14.24 -7.33
C TRP A 262 -19.58 -14.78 -8.63
N ALA A 263 -18.82 -15.89 -8.56
CA ALA A 263 -18.29 -16.56 -9.74
C ALA A 263 -19.39 -17.21 -10.61
N SER A 264 -20.45 -17.78 -10.01
CA SER A 264 -21.58 -18.35 -10.74
C SER A 264 -22.47 -17.28 -11.40
N ALA A 265 -22.66 -16.13 -10.74
CA ALA A 265 -23.45 -15.02 -11.30
C ALA A 265 -22.80 -14.40 -12.56
N ARG A 266 -21.46 -14.32 -12.61
CA ARG A 266 -20.73 -13.86 -13.81
C ARG A 266 -20.76 -14.85 -14.97
N ARG A 267 -20.81 -16.15 -14.68
CA ARG A 267 -20.86 -17.21 -15.71
C ARG A 267 -22.25 -17.29 -16.37
N ASN A 268 -23.32 -17.06 -15.60
CA ASN A 268 -24.69 -17.10 -16.13
C ASN A 268 -25.12 -15.79 -16.81
N GLY A 269 -24.52 -14.64 -16.49
CA GLY A 269 -24.83 -13.34 -17.11
C GLY A 269 -24.30 -13.13 -18.53
N ARG A 270 -23.52 -14.07 -19.09
CA ARG A 270 -23.00 -14.01 -20.47
C ARG A 270 -23.76 -14.89 -21.47
N ALA A 271 -24.70 -15.72 -21.02
CA ALA A 271 -25.43 -16.67 -21.88
C ALA A 271 -26.85 -16.24 -22.25
N SER A 272 -27.31 -15.06 -21.83
CA SER A 272 -28.66 -14.57 -22.12
C SER A 272 -28.65 -13.08 -22.46
N ARG A 273 -28.17 -12.75 -23.64
CA ARG A 273 -28.63 -11.57 -24.38
C ARG A 273 -28.89 -12.03 -25.82
N PRO A 274 -30.15 -12.01 -26.29
CA PRO A 274 -30.46 -12.21 -27.71
C PRO A 274 -29.85 -11.10 -28.56
#